data_AF-A0A2S9DHL4-F1
#
_entry.id   AF-A0A2S9DHL4-F1
#
_cell.length_a   1.000
_cell.length_b   1.000
_cell.length_c   1.000
_cell.angle_alpha   90.00
_cell.angle_beta   90.00
_cell.angle_gamma   90.00
#
_symmetry.space_group_name_H-M   'P 1'
#
loop_
_entity.id
_entity.type
_entity.pdbx_description
1 polymer ?
#
loop_
_entity_poly.entity_id
_entity_poly.type
_entity_poly.pdbx_seq_one_letter_code
_entity_poly.pdbx_strand_id
1 'polypeptide(L)'
;MTINLQATVDQPRTKSKSWGSPTLIIAVLIIVFFVLSALLGPWLFAQQAGTVNPAVGRQGPSAAHLLGTDQLGRDILARTIVGSRASLGYAFGATALTALIGVGLGLLAAALGSRARQVMFQLSATATAFPAILLAVILATLFGRSGTAAMLGLAIAAVPTTARITMTLAVGAAGSDQVAAARVVGVGTLRILLRYILPQISQPLATFTILAAASNLVALSALSFVGLGVQPPEWDWGAMLNSALKEIYTSPFGVVGPGVAIVLAGIVLNIAGEHLARLLDPRNRVLRAASAAPTAGSRPVTDPASPEALRPVDIADPVLRVQDLRVATSTEPHLELVHGVDITVGRGQRVGIVGESGSGKSLTLSAMAHLMPPGLGSTAAHHQFNGTELADKDARTRRRVLGDQVALVFQDPMSSLNPSLTIGSILSDKLKAHSNLSRSEVRRRVVAALDEVSIPDPSRTVDRFPHQLSGGQRQRVMIALALLGRTELLLADEPTTALDVSVQRQIANLLVRVNEERGISVVLVSHDIALVSEICDRIIVMRNGWVVEQGTTVEVLTDPRHPYTRALLAALPQTLTAVSSGHGADKQTRSLA
;
A
#
# COMPACT_ATOMS: atom_id res chain seq x y z
N MET A 1 40.94 -8.04 -28.21
CA MET A 1 40.76 -6.66 -28.70
C MET A 1 40.28 -5.83 -27.53
N THR A 2 41.07 -4.81 -27.22
CA THR A 2 41.12 -3.93 -26.05
C THR A 2 39.80 -3.34 -25.56
N ILE A 3 39.53 -3.59 -24.27
CA ILE A 3 39.10 -2.66 -23.20
C ILE A 3 38.57 -1.29 -23.64
N ASN A 4 37.33 -0.94 -23.24
CA ASN A 4 37.09 0.40 -22.72
C ASN A 4 36.11 0.38 -21.54
N LEU A 5 36.64 0.79 -20.39
CA LEU A 5 36.02 0.92 -19.09
C LEU A 5 35.43 2.33 -18.93
N GLN A 6 34.30 2.41 -18.21
CA GLN A 6 33.91 3.50 -17.31
C GLN A 6 33.90 4.95 -17.86
N ALA A 7 32.69 5.46 -18.06
CA ALA A 7 32.35 6.85 -17.79
C ALA A 7 31.18 6.90 -16.80
N THR A 8 31.45 6.57 -15.54
CA THR A 8 30.58 6.95 -14.41
C THR A 8 30.66 8.46 -14.25
N VAL A 9 29.63 9.15 -14.72
CA VAL A 9 29.39 10.57 -14.43
C VAL A 9 29.16 10.69 -12.93
N ASP A 10 30.17 11.22 -12.25
CA ASP A 10 30.14 11.55 -10.83
C ASP A 10 29.15 12.72 -10.63
N GLN A 11 27.93 12.41 -10.17
CA GLN A 11 26.97 13.44 -9.79
C GLN A 11 27.33 13.97 -8.40
N PRO A 12 27.45 15.30 -8.22
CA PRO A 12 27.84 15.87 -6.94
C PRO A 12 26.78 15.57 -5.88
N ARG A 13 27.24 14.96 -4.78
CA ARG A 13 26.52 14.79 -3.51
C ARG A 13 26.13 16.17 -2.95
N THR A 14 25.01 16.72 -3.38
CA THR A 14 24.42 17.88 -2.72
C THR A 14 23.60 17.39 -1.52
N LYS A 15 24.12 17.64 -0.31
CA LYS A 15 23.34 17.63 0.93
C LYS A 15 22.29 18.74 0.82
N SER A 16 21.14 18.47 0.19
CA SER A 16 20.07 19.45 0.05
C SER A 16 19.33 19.61 1.39
N LYS A 17 19.71 20.65 2.13
CA LYS A 17 18.80 21.36 3.03
C LYS A 17 17.67 21.93 2.15
N SER A 18 16.60 21.16 1.96
CA SER A 18 15.55 21.43 0.96
C SER A 18 14.59 22.58 1.30
N TRP A 19 14.85 23.36 2.35
CA TRP A 19 13.99 24.45 2.81
C TRP A 19 14.42 25.84 2.31
N GLY A 20 15.42 25.91 1.43
CA GLY A 20 16.02 27.18 0.99
C GLY A 20 16.03 27.43 -0.52
N SER A 21 15.26 26.71 -1.35
CA SER A 21 15.22 27.06 -2.78
C SER A 21 14.45 28.38 -2.96
N PRO A 22 15.04 29.42 -3.58
CA PRO A 22 14.39 30.72 -3.76
C PRO A 22 13.05 30.61 -4.51
N THR A 23 12.93 29.60 -5.39
CA THR A 23 11.68 29.27 -6.09
C THR A 23 10.53 28.88 -5.17
N LEU A 24 10.81 28.16 -4.07
CA LEU A 24 9.80 27.72 -3.12
C LEU A 24 9.29 28.90 -2.29
N ILE A 25 10.21 29.78 -1.86
CA ILE A 25 9.85 30.99 -1.10
C ILE A 25 8.95 31.88 -1.96
N ILE A 26 9.32 32.11 -3.22
CA ILE A 26 8.52 32.89 -4.16
C ILE A 26 7.14 32.25 -4.37
N ALA A 27 7.08 30.93 -4.60
CA ALA A 27 5.81 30.23 -4.75
C ALA A 27 4.93 30.38 -3.50
N VAL A 28 5.48 30.20 -2.30
CA VAL A 28 4.75 30.37 -1.02
C VAL A 28 4.23 31.79 -0.86
N LEU A 29 5.05 32.81 -1.14
CA LEU A 29 4.62 34.22 -1.08
C LEU A 29 3.47 34.50 -2.04
N ILE A 30 3.51 33.96 -3.26
CA ILE A 30 2.42 34.14 -4.24
C ILE A 30 1.15 33.39 -3.80
N ILE A 31 1.26 32.18 -3.23
CA ILE A 31 0.10 31.47 -2.64
C ILE A 31 -0.52 32.33 -1.55
N VAL A 32 0.29 32.84 -0.61
CA VAL A 32 -0.18 33.68 0.49
C VAL A 32 -0.87 34.93 -0.06
N PHE A 33 -0.29 35.58 -1.07
CA PHE A 33 -0.91 36.73 -1.73
C PHE A 33 -2.29 36.40 -2.30
N PHE A 34 -2.44 35.30 -3.04
CA PHE A 34 -3.73 34.90 -3.62
C PHE A 34 -4.76 34.48 -2.56
N VAL A 35 -4.33 33.78 -1.51
CA VAL A 35 -5.19 33.43 -0.37
C VAL A 35 -5.67 34.69 0.35
N LEU A 36 -4.78 35.64 0.65
CA LEU A 36 -5.16 36.92 1.25
C LEU A 36 -6.07 37.73 0.32
N SER A 37 -5.80 37.74 -0.98
CA SER A 37 -6.65 38.42 -1.97
C SER A 37 -8.06 37.83 -2.02
N ALA A 38 -8.20 36.50 -1.97
CA ALA A 38 -9.51 35.84 -1.94
C ALA A 38 -10.27 36.05 -0.64
N LEU A 39 -9.59 36.10 0.51
CA LEU A 39 -10.21 36.24 1.82
C LEU A 39 -10.52 37.70 2.18
N LEU A 40 -9.53 38.58 2.02
CA LEU A 40 -9.61 39.99 2.45
C LEU A 40 -9.96 40.95 1.31
N GLY A 41 -9.72 40.58 0.05
CA GLY A 41 -9.98 41.43 -1.11
C GLY A 41 -11.42 41.95 -1.17
N PRO A 42 -12.46 41.12 -1.01
CA PRO A 42 -13.85 41.59 -0.96
C PRO A 42 -14.15 42.53 0.20
N TRP A 43 -13.40 42.46 1.30
CA TRP A 43 -13.59 43.38 2.43
C TRP A 43 -12.88 44.72 2.19
N LEU A 44 -11.65 44.68 1.65
CA LEU A 44 -10.80 45.85 1.43
C LEU A 44 -11.18 46.65 0.18
N PHE A 45 -11.54 45.97 -0.90
CA PHE A 45 -11.59 46.54 -2.25
C PHE A 45 -12.96 46.44 -2.93
N ALA A 46 -14.00 45.91 -2.28
CA ALA A 46 -15.32 45.74 -2.93
C ALA A 46 -15.91 47.06 -3.42
N GLN A 47 -15.79 48.14 -2.64
CA GLN A 47 -16.31 49.44 -3.05
C GLN A 47 -15.58 49.97 -4.30
N GLN A 48 -14.24 49.98 -4.29
CA GLN A 48 -13.43 50.42 -5.44
C GLN A 48 -13.67 49.53 -6.68
N ALA A 49 -13.81 48.22 -6.50
CA ALA A 49 -14.04 47.28 -7.59
C ALA A 49 -15.45 47.39 -8.21
N GLY A 50 -16.46 47.78 -7.42
CA GLY A 50 -17.86 47.88 -7.86
C GLY A 50 -18.30 49.27 -8.33
N THR A 51 -17.56 50.33 -7.96
CA THR A 51 -17.96 51.72 -8.25
C THR A 51 -17.91 52.01 -9.75
N VAL A 52 -19.07 52.35 -10.33
CA VAL A 52 -19.20 52.74 -11.74
C VAL A 52 -18.91 54.23 -11.87
N ASN A 53 -17.93 54.61 -12.69
CA ASN A 53 -17.61 56.01 -12.98
C ASN A 53 -17.32 56.22 -14.47
N PRO A 54 -18.36 56.46 -15.30
CA PRO A 54 -18.19 56.56 -16.75
C PRO A 54 -17.22 57.66 -17.21
N ALA A 55 -16.98 58.69 -16.39
CA ALA A 55 -16.08 59.79 -16.71
C ALA A 55 -14.60 59.34 -16.82
N VAL A 56 -14.23 58.27 -16.12
CA VAL A 56 -12.91 57.64 -16.21
C VAL A 56 -13.00 56.29 -16.92
N GLY A 57 -13.99 56.06 -17.77
CA GLY A 57 -14.12 54.82 -18.54
C GLY A 57 -12.97 54.63 -19.52
N ARG A 58 -12.43 53.41 -19.61
CA ARG A 58 -11.32 53.03 -20.51
C ARG A 58 -10.04 53.86 -20.28
N GLN A 59 -9.82 54.31 -19.05
CA GLN A 59 -8.61 55.03 -18.69
C GLN A 59 -7.43 54.05 -18.62
N GLY A 60 -6.31 54.43 -19.22
CA GLY A 60 -5.04 53.69 -19.05
C GLY A 60 -4.49 53.78 -17.61
N PRO A 61 -3.35 53.12 -17.35
CA PRO A 61 -2.68 53.16 -16.06
C PRO A 61 -2.43 54.60 -15.57
N SER A 62 -2.80 54.87 -14.33
CA SER A 62 -2.59 56.16 -13.65
C SER A 62 -2.28 55.96 -12.18
N ALA A 63 -1.87 57.02 -11.48
CA ALA A 63 -1.59 56.95 -10.04
C ALA A 63 -2.83 56.54 -9.20
N ALA A 64 -4.04 56.88 -9.66
CA ALA A 64 -5.28 56.48 -9.02
C ALA A 64 -5.74 55.07 -9.44
N HIS A 65 -5.39 54.63 -10.65
CA HIS A 65 -5.77 53.35 -11.24
C HIS A 65 -4.56 52.64 -11.82
N LEU A 66 -3.83 51.86 -11.00
CA LEU A 66 -2.53 51.27 -11.36
C LEU A 66 -2.58 50.39 -12.62
N LEU A 67 -3.70 49.71 -12.86
CA LEU A 67 -3.94 48.90 -14.07
C LEU A 67 -4.97 49.54 -15.02
N GLY A 68 -5.38 50.78 -14.75
CA GLY A 68 -6.44 51.47 -15.47
C GLY A 68 -7.85 51.04 -15.05
N THR A 69 -8.82 51.43 -15.87
CA THR A 69 -10.26 51.18 -15.64
C THR A 69 -10.91 50.47 -16.83
N ASP A 70 -12.02 49.77 -16.57
CA ASP A 70 -12.85 49.16 -17.61
C ASP A 70 -13.78 50.18 -18.31
N GLN A 71 -14.61 49.74 -19.26
CA GLN A 71 -15.62 50.59 -19.92
C GLN A 71 -16.60 51.30 -18.98
N LEU A 72 -16.82 50.74 -17.78
CA LEU A 72 -17.71 51.30 -16.78
C LEU A 72 -16.95 52.19 -15.78
N GLY A 73 -15.64 52.39 -15.99
CA GLY A 73 -14.78 53.18 -15.11
C GLY A 73 -14.45 52.50 -13.79
N ARG A 74 -14.60 51.16 -13.70
CA ARG A 74 -14.25 50.39 -12.50
C ARG A 74 -12.77 50.04 -12.53
N ASP A 75 -12.12 50.05 -11.37
CA ASP A 75 -10.68 49.79 -11.26
C ASP A 75 -10.33 48.33 -11.56
N ILE A 76 -9.44 48.10 -12.54
CA ILE A 76 -9.08 46.74 -13.00
C ILE A 76 -8.31 45.96 -11.92
N LEU A 77 -7.43 46.62 -11.15
CA LEU A 77 -6.63 45.96 -10.11
C LEU A 77 -7.51 45.52 -8.94
N ALA A 78 -8.36 46.43 -8.43
CA ALA A 78 -9.32 46.14 -7.38
C ALA A 78 -10.26 45.01 -7.80
N ARG A 79 -10.77 45.04 -9.05
CA ARG A 79 -11.60 43.96 -9.60
C ARG A 79 -10.85 42.64 -9.69
N THR A 80 -9.57 42.64 -10.07
CA THR A 80 -8.74 41.44 -10.14
C THR A 80 -8.52 40.82 -8.76
N ILE A 81 -8.23 41.65 -7.76
CA ILE A 81 -8.06 41.21 -6.36
C ILE A 81 -9.36 40.62 -5.82
N VAL A 82 -10.49 41.33 -5.94
CA VAL A 82 -11.81 40.86 -5.48
C VAL A 82 -12.25 39.60 -6.24
N GLY A 83 -11.99 39.55 -7.56
CA GLY A 83 -12.31 38.43 -8.43
C GLY A 83 -11.57 37.14 -8.07
N SER A 84 -10.44 37.23 -7.34
CA SER A 84 -9.70 36.07 -6.82
C SER A 84 -10.58 35.14 -6.00
N ARG A 85 -11.56 35.69 -5.24
CA ARG A 85 -12.46 34.88 -4.41
C ARG A 85 -13.33 33.95 -5.25
N ALA A 86 -13.94 34.47 -6.30
CA ALA A 86 -14.79 33.67 -7.20
C ALA A 86 -13.93 32.65 -7.97
N SER A 87 -12.84 33.11 -8.60
CA SER A 87 -11.96 32.23 -9.40
C SER A 87 -11.38 31.07 -8.59
N LEU A 88 -10.79 31.35 -7.43
CA LEU A 88 -10.19 30.32 -6.59
C LEU A 88 -11.26 29.49 -5.86
N GLY A 89 -12.35 30.12 -5.40
CA GLY A 89 -13.43 29.44 -4.71
C GLY A 89 -14.10 28.37 -5.57
N TYR A 90 -14.48 28.71 -6.81
CA TYR A 90 -15.06 27.75 -7.73
C TYR A 90 -14.03 26.68 -8.17
N ALA A 91 -12.76 27.05 -8.38
CA ALA A 91 -11.73 26.07 -8.77
C ALA A 91 -11.45 25.04 -7.68
N PHE A 92 -11.26 25.49 -6.43
CA PHE A 92 -11.05 24.58 -5.30
C PHE A 92 -12.32 23.81 -4.96
N GLY A 93 -13.50 24.41 -5.11
CA GLY A 93 -14.78 23.71 -4.96
C GLY A 93 -14.94 22.56 -5.96
N ALA A 94 -14.63 22.81 -7.24
CA ALA A 94 -14.64 21.77 -8.26
C ALA A 94 -13.66 20.64 -7.92
N THR A 95 -12.43 20.99 -7.55
CA THR A 95 -11.38 20.03 -7.18
C THR A 95 -11.76 19.20 -5.94
N ALA A 96 -12.33 19.82 -4.91
CA ALA A 96 -12.74 19.13 -3.70
C ALA A 96 -13.85 18.11 -3.99
N LEU A 97 -14.83 18.49 -4.83
CA LEU A 97 -15.91 17.60 -5.24
C LEU A 97 -15.40 16.45 -6.10
N THR A 98 -14.53 16.74 -7.08
CA THR A 98 -13.85 15.72 -7.90
C THR A 98 -13.03 14.76 -7.06
N ALA A 99 -12.25 15.27 -6.09
CA ALA A 99 -11.44 14.44 -5.20
C ALA A 99 -12.33 13.56 -4.32
N LEU A 100 -13.39 14.11 -3.72
CA LEU A 100 -14.31 13.35 -2.88
C LEU A 100 -14.97 12.19 -3.63
N ILE A 101 -15.57 12.48 -4.80
CA ILE A 101 -16.30 11.49 -5.59
C ILE A 101 -15.32 10.52 -6.27
N GLY A 102 -14.30 11.06 -6.93
CA GLY A 102 -13.32 10.27 -7.67
C GLY A 102 -12.52 9.33 -6.77
N VAL A 103 -12.01 9.81 -5.64
CA VAL A 103 -11.29 8.96 -4.69
C VAL A 103 -12.22 7.90 -4.09
N GLY A 104 -13.45 8.27 -3.75
CA GLY A 104 -14.47 7.33 -3.26
C GLY A 104 -14.73 6.18 -4.24
N LEU A 105 -14.97 6.50 -5.52
CA LEU A 105 -15.18 5.51 -6.57
C LEU A 105 -13.94 4.63 -6.79
N GLY A 106 -12.75 5.21 -6.81
CA GLY A 106 -11.51 4.46 -7.00
C GLY A 106 -11.18 3.51 -5.84
N LEU A 107 -11.44 3.93 -4.59
CA LEU A 107 -11.30 3.05 -3.42
C LEU A 107 -12.33 1.92 -3.43
N LEU A 108 -13.58 2.20 -3.81
CA LEU A 108 -14.64 1.20 -3.90
C LEU A 108 -14.26 0.07 -4.87
N ALA A 109 -13.60 0.40 -5.98
CA ALA A 109 -13.11 -0.59 -6.94
C ALA A 109 -12.11 -1.61 -6.35
N ALA A 110 -11.33 -1.22 -5.32
CA ALA A 110 -10.42 -2.15 -4.63
C ALA A 110 -11.18 -3.15 -3.72
N ALA A 111 -12.41 -2.82 -3.32
CA ALA A 111 -13.29 -3.70 -2.55
C ALA A 111 -14.14 -4.66 -3.41
N LEU A 112 -14.30 -4.36 -4.70
CA LEU A 112 -15.12 -5.15 -5.61
C LEU A 112 -14.39 -6.40 -6.14
N GLY A 113 -15.17 -7.42 -6.52
CA GLY A 113 -14.68 -8.61 -7.21
C GLY A 113 -14.13 -8.33 -8.60
N SER A 114 -13.40 -9.28 -9.19
CA SER A 114 -12.67 -9.11 -10.46
C SER A 114 -13.55 -8.61 -11.61
N ARG A 115 -14.75 -9.18 -11.78
CA ARG A 115 -15.70 -8.77 -12.84
C ARG A 115 -16.21 -7.34 -12.67
N ALA A 116 -16.70 -7.01 -11.48
CA ALA A 116 -17.23 -5.66 -11.20
C ALA A 116 -16.14 -4.59 -11.29
N ARG A 117 -14.92 -4.93 -10.85
CA ARG A 117 -13.73 -4.08 -11.02
C ARG A 117 -13.42 -3.85 -12.49
N GLN A 118 -13.46 -4.88 -13.33
CA GLN A 118 -13.21 -4.73 -14.77
C GLN A 118 -14.22 -3.80 -15.43
N VAL A 119 -15.51 -3.94 -15.08
CA VAL A 119 -16.57 -3.05 -15.59
C VAL A 119 -16.31 -1.60 -15.16
N MET A 120 -15.95 -1.35 -13.90
CA MET A 120 -15.60 0.00 -13.44
C MET A 120 -14.39 0.60 -14.17
N PHE A 121 -13.37 -0.21 -14.45
CA PHE A 121 -12.20 0.22 -15.23
C PHE A 121 -12.62 0.62 -16.65
N GLN A 122 -13.45 -0.19 -17.30
CA GLN A 122 -13.95 0.08 -18.64
C GLN A 122 -14.82 1.34 -18.69
N LEU A 123 -15.77 1.49 -17.77
CA LEU A 123 -16.61 2.69 -17.68
C LEU A 123 -15.78 3.96 -17.49
N SER A 124 -14.79 3.93 -16.59
CA SER A 124 -13.90 5.07 -16.34
C SER A 124 -13.01 5.36 -17.54
N ALA A 125 -12.53 4.33 -18.26
CA ALA A 125 -11.74 4.48 -19.47
C ALA A 125 -12.54 5.10 -20.61
N THR A 126 -13.76 4.61 -20.86
CA THR A 126 -14.68 5.15 -21.87
C THR A 126 -15.04 6.59 -21.55
N ALA A 127 -15.37 6.90 -20.28
CA ALA A 127 -15.69 8.26 -19.88
C ALA A 127 -14.50 9.23 -20.03
N THR A 128 -13.26 8.74 -19.84
CA THR A 128 -12.05 9.56 -20.05
C THR A 128 -11.72 9.78 -21.54
N ALA A 129 -12.29 8.99 -22.45
CA ALA A 129 -12.10 9.18 -23.89
C ALA A 129 -12.80 10.46 -24.39
N PHE A 130 -13.82 10.95 -23.68
CA PHE A 130 -14.50 12.19 -24.00
C PHE A 130 -13.75 13.39 -23.39
N PRO A 131 -13.46 14.46 -24.15
CA PRO A 131 -12.75 15.63 -23.61
C PRO A 131 -13.52 16.27 -22.44
N ALA A 132 -12.89 16.32 -21.26
CA ALA A 132 -13.52 16.80 -20.03
C ALA A 132 -14.08 18.23 -20.16
N ILE A 133 -13.40 19.10 -20.92
CA ILE A 133 -13.87 20.48 -21.12
C ILE A 133 -15.17 20.56 -21.93
N LEU A 134 -15.36 19.67 -22.91
CA LEU A 134 -16.61 19.61 -23.69
C LEU A 134 -17.76 19.13 -22.82
N LEU A 135 -17.50 18.14 -21.96
CA LEU A 135 -18.50 17.66 -21.01
C LEU A 135 -18.84 18.74 -19.98
N ALA A 136 -17.84 19.46 -19.49
CA ALA A 136 -18.05 20.60 -18.59
C ALA A 136 -18.90 21.70 -19.24
N VAL A 137 -18.67 22.01 -20.52
CA VAL A 137 -19.49 22.96 -21.29
C VAL A 137 -20.95 22.51 -21.37
N ILE A 138 -21.20 21.25 -21.74
CA ILE A 138 -22.56 20.68 -21.83
C ILE A 138 -23.24 20.73 -20.45
N LEU A 139 -22.56 20.28 -19.40
CA LEU A 139 -23.12 20.26 -18.05
C LEU A 139 -23.35 21.68 -17.49
N ALA A 140 -22.44 22.62 -17.74
CA ALA A 140 -22.63 24.02 -17.36
C ALA A 140 -23.82 24.64 -18.08
N THR A 141 -24.07 24.32 -19.35
CA THR A 141 -25.28 24.76 -20.05
C THR A 141 -26.56 24.13 -19.48
N LEU A 142 -26.52 22.86 -19.07
CA LEU A 142 -27.67 22.15 -18.52
C LEU A 142 -28.04 22.64 -17.11
N PHE A 143 -27.06 22.90 -16.26
CA PHE A 143 -27.28 23.40 -14.89
C PHE A 143 -27.58 24.91 -14.82
N GLY A 144 -27.55 25.61 -15.96
CA GLY A 144 -27.77 27.04 -16.07
C GLY A 144 -26.46 27.85 -16.02
N ARG A 145 -26.45 29.03 -16.64
CA ARG A 145 -25.22 29.85 -16.74
C ARG A 145 -24.92 30.53 -15.39
N SER A 146 -24.01 29.94 -14.61
CA SER A 146 -23.55 30.48 -13.32
C SER A 146 -22.18 29.91 -12.95
N GLY A 147 -21.49 30.57 -12.00
CA GLY A 147 -20.21 30.07 -11.48
C GLY A 147 -20.33 28.70 -10.80
N THR A 148 -21.43 28.48 -10.05
CA THR A 148 -21.72 27.20 -9.40
C THR A 148 -22.00 26.10 -10.41
N ALA A 149 -22.75 26.37 -11.47
CA ALA A 149 -23.01 25.41 -12.54
C ALA A 149 -21.73 25.02 -13.30
N ALA A 150 -20.87 25.99 -13.61
CA ALA A 150 -19.57 25.72 -14.23
C ALA A 150 -18.66 24.90 -13.30
N MET A 151 -18.65 25.20 -12.00
CA MET A 151 -17.96 24.41 -10.98
C MET A 151 -18.45 22.96 -10.94
N LEU A 152 -19.77 22.74 -10.87
CA LEU A 152 -20.37 21.41 -10.81
C LEU A 152 -20.12 20.62 -12.11
N GLY A 153 -20.32 21.27 -13.26
CA GLY A 153 -20.09 20.66 -14.57
C GLY A 153 -18.65 20.21 -14.75
N LEU A 154 -17.69 21.06 -14.36
CA LEU A 154 -16.27 20.71 -14.39
C LEU A 154 -15.93 19.61 -13.38
N ALA A 155 -16.48 19.68 -12.17
CA ALA A 155 -16.23 18.68 -11.14
C ALA A 155 -16.64 17.28 -11.61
N ILE A 156 -17.86 17.15 -12.15
CA ILE A 156 -18.40 15.89 -12.69
C ILE A 156 -17.56 15.41 -13.87
N ALA A 157 -17.18 16.32 -14.78
CA ALA A 157 -16.37 15.96 -15.95
C ALA A 157 -14.98 15.41 -15.58
N ALA A 158 -14.40 15.84 -14.43
CA ALA A 158 -13.10 15.38 -13.96
C ALA A 158 -13.15 14.13 -13.06
N VAL A 159 -14.34 13.68 -12.62
CA VAL A 159 -14.50 12.48 -11.78
C VAL A 159 -13.89 11.23 -12.42
N PRO A 160 -14.14 10.88 -13.71
CA PRO A 160 -13.64 9.64 -14.29
C PRO A 160 -12.11 9.52 -14.27
N THR A 161 -11.40 10.60 -14.58
CA THR A 161 -9.93 10.63 -14.56
C THR A 161 -9.40 10.39 -13.14
N THR A 162 -9.98 11.05 -12.15
CA THR A 162 -9.59 10.93 -10.74
C THR A 162 -9.91 9.54 -10.18
N ALA A 163 -11.07 8.98 -10.53
CA ALA A 163 -11.49 7.64 -10.15
C ALA A 163 -10.55 6.57 -10.72
N ARG A 164 -10.19 6.69 -12.01
CA ARG A 164 -9.27 5.78 -12.68
C ARG A 164 -7.90 5.75 -12.02
N ILE A 165 -7.30 6.91 -11.75
CA ILE A 165 -5.99 7.00 -11.11
C ILE A 165 -6.03 6.41 -9.69
N THR A 166 -7.05 6.80 -8.91
CA THR A 166 -7.23 6.26 -7.56
C THR A 166 -7.38 4.74 -7.58
N MET A 167 -8.16 4.21 -8.53
CA MET A 167 -8.37 2.77 -8.70
C MET A 167 -7.06 2.04 -9.01
N THR A 168 -6.25 2.55 -9.94
CA THR A 168 -4.93 1.97 -10.26
C THR A 168 -4.03 1.93 -9.02
N LEU A 169 -3.97 3.03 -8.26
CA LEU A 169 -3.17 3.10 -7.03
C LEU A 169 -3.70 2.16 -5.93
N ALA A 170 -5.02 2.14 -5.74
CA ALA A 170 -5.68 1.34 -4.72
C ALA A 170 -5.55 -0.17 -4.98
N VAL A 171 -5.65 -0.60 -6.24
CA VAL A 171 -5.46 -2.01 -6.62
C VAL A 171 -4.02 -2.45 -6.39
N GLY A 172 -3.03 -1.61 -6.73
CA GLY A 172 -1.62 -1.91 -6.42
C GLY A 172 -1.37 -2.03 -4.92
N ALA A 173 -1.91 -1.10 -4.12
CA ALA A 173 -1.82 -1.13 -2.66
C ALA A 173 -2.55 -2.34 -2.04
N ALA A 174 -3.66 -2.79 -2.64
CA ALA A 174 -4.45 -3.93 -2.15
C ALA A 174 -3.71 -5.28 -2.22
N GLY A 175 -2.64 -5.37 -3.03
CA GLY A 175 -1.79 -6.56 -3.14
C GLY A 175 -0.66 -6.64 -2.12
N SER A 176 -0.56 -5.69 -1.19
CA SER A 176 0.51 -5.68 -0.18
C SER A 176 0.28 -6.68 0.96
N ASP A 177 1.37 -7.19 1.54
CA ASP A 177 1.37 -8.13 2.67
C ASP A 177 0.58 -7.59 3.88
N GLN A 178 0.60 -6.27 4.10
CA GLN A 178 -0.15 -5.59 5.17
C GLN A 178 -1.66 -5.73 5.00
N VAL A 179 -2.14 -5.66 3.75
CA VAL A 179 -3.55 -5.84 3.42
C VAL A 179 -3.92 -7.32 3.50
N ALA A 180 -3.02 -8.21 3.08
CA ALA A 180 -3.20 -9.65 3.24
C ALA A 180 -3.32 -10.03 4.72
N ALA A 181 -2.39 -9.56 5.57
CA ALA A 181 -2.42 -9.74 7.02
C ALA A 181 -3.71 -9.21 7.64
N ALA A 182 -4.16 -8.00 7.26
CA ALA A 182 -5.41 -7.43 7.75
C ALA A 182 -6.64 -8.28 7.35
N ARG A 183 -6.63 -8.90 6.16
CA ARG A 183 -7.71 -9.80 5.72
C ARG A 183 -7.72 -11.11 6.49
N VAL A 184 -6.56 -11.70 6.78
CA VAL A 184 -6.44 -12.88 7.65
C VAL A 184 -7.04 -12.58 9.00
N VAL A 185 -6.64 -11.45 9.58
CA VAL A 185 -7.13 -10.96 10.86
C VAL A 185 -8.64 -10.67 10.87
N GLY A 186 -9.33 -10.72 9.71
CA GLY A 186 -10.77 -10.51 9.64
C GLY A 186 -11.19 -9.04 9.68
N VAL A 187 -10.28 -8.10 9.39
CA VAL A 187 -10.60 -6.68 9.33
C VAL A 187 -11.61 -6.41 8.21
N GLY A 188 -12.69 -5.68 8.53
CA GLY A 188 -13.74 -5.36 7.55
C GLY A 188 -13.25 -4.50 6.37
N THR A 189 -13.85 -4.70 5.20
CA THR A 189 -13.41 -4.09 3.92
C THR A 189 -13.29 -2.58 3.98
N LEU A 190 -14.27 -1.87 4.55
CA LEU A 190 -14.22 -0.40 4.66
C LEU A 190 -13.04 0.07 5.52
N ARG A 191 -12.72 -0.67 6.58
CA ARG A 191 -11.57 -0.36 7.45
C ARG A 191 -10.25 -0.65 6.75
N ILE A 192 -10.18 -1.71 5.93
CA ILE A 192 -9.03 -1.97 5.05
C ILE A 192 -8.83 -0.79 4.08
N LEU A 193 -9.88 -0.35 3.38
CA LEU A 193 -9.81 0.76 2.43
C LEU A 193 -9.31 2.04 3.11
N LEU A 194 -9.94 2.45 4.22
CA LEU A 194 -9.67 3.73 4.85
C LEU A 194 -8.38 3.77 5.68
N ARG A 195 -7.96 2.65 6.28
CA ARG A 195 -6.84 2.62 7.23
C ARG A 195 -5.55 2.00 6.67
N TYR A 196 -5.66 1.14 5.67
CA TYR A 196 -4.51 0.47 5.09
C TYR A 196 -4.21 1.01 3.68
N ILE A 197 -5.22 1.08 2.82
CA ILE A 197 -5.02 1.48 1.42
C ILE A 197 -4.92 3.00 1.25
N LEU A 198 -5.89 3.77 1.73
CA LEU A 198 -5.94 5.22 1.54
C LEU A 198 -4.68 5.94 2.04
N PRO A 199 -4.13 5.65 3.24
CA PRO A 199 -2.90 6.28 3.69
C PRO A 199 -1.70 5.97 2.79
N GLN A 200 -1.63 4.76 2.24
CA GLN A 200 -0.56 4.33 1.35
C GLN A 200 -0.57 5.06 0.00
N ILE A 201 -1.76 5.46 -0.49
CA ILE A 201 -1.92 6.17 -1.76
C ILE A 201 -2.16 7.69 -1.57
N SER A 202 -2.19 8.18 -0.33
CA SER A 202 -2.51 9.57 -0.01
C SER A 202 -1.53 10.58 -0.63
N GLN A 203 -0.24 10.26 -0.72
CA GLN A 203 0.79 11.11 -1.30
C GLN A 203 0.60 11.33 -2.82
N PRO A 204 0.53 10.27 -3.67
CA PRO A 204 0.27 10.46 -5.09
C PRO A 204 -1.11 11.09 -5.33
N LEU A 205 -2.11 10.80 -4.50
CA LEU A 205 -3.41 11.45 -4.57
C LEU A 205 -3.34 12.95 -4.27
N ALA A 206 -2.68 13.36 -3.18
CA ALA A 206 -2.56 14.78 -2.83
C ALA A 206 -1.86 15.59 -3.93
N THR A 207 -0.80 15.01 -4.51
CA THR A 207 -0.07 15.61 -5.63
C THR A 207 -1.00 15.79 -6.84
N PHE A 208 -1.75 14.74 -7.19
CA PHE A 208 -2.71 14.79 -8.30
C PHE A 208 -3.85 15.78 -8.04
N THR A 209 -4.38 15.85 -6.82
CA THR A 209 -5.44 16.80 -6.46
C THR A 209 -4.98 18.25 -6.61
N ILE A 210 -3.73 18.58 -6.27
CA ILE A 210 -3.18 19.92 -6.45
C ILE A 210 -3.02 20.27 -7.93
N LEU A 211 -2.49 19.33 -8.73
CA LEU A 211 -2.39 19.49 -10.18
C LEU A 211 -3.77 19.64 -10.85
N ALA A 212 -4.77 18.93 -10.34
CA ALA A 212 -6.16 19.07 -10.75
C ALA A 212 -6.72 20.46 -10.39
N ALA A 213 -6.34 21.05 -9.25
CA ALA A 213 -6.73 22.42 -8.90
C ALA A 213 -6.22 23.46 -9.89
N ALA A 214 -4.96 23.36 -10.32
CA ALA A 214 -4.41 24.24 -11.34
C ALA A 214 -5.16 24.10 -12.67
N SER A 215 -5.40 22.85 -13.11
CA SER A 215 -6.17 22.55 -14.31
C SER A 215 -7.60 23.09 -14.23
N ASN A 216 -8.26 22.92 -13.09
CA ASN A 216 -9.63 23.38 -12.87
C ASN A 216 -9.76 24.91 -12.84
N LEU A 217 -8.76 25.61 -12.30
CA LEU A 217 -8.71 27.07 -12.32
C LEU A 217 -8.67 27.61 -13.75
N VAL A 218 -7.83 27.04 -14.60
CA VAL A 218 -7.73 27.42 -16.01
C VAL A 218 -9.01 27.07 -16.77
N ALA A 219 -9.54 25.86 -16.57
CA ALA A 219 -10.76 25.42 -17.22
C ALA A 219 -11.97 26.30 -16.83
N LEU A 220 -12.16 26.63 -15.55
CA LEU A 220 -13.21 27.55 -15.12
C LEU A 220 -13.04 28.94 -15.73
N SER A 221 -11.81 29.46 -15.75
CA SER A 221 -11.52 30.74 -16.39
C SER A 221 -11.90 30.72 -17.87
N ALA A 222 -11.66 29.60 -18.56
CA ALA A 222 -12.09 29.40 -19.94
C ALA A 222 -13.63 29.31 -20.09
N LEU A 223 -14.33 28.59 -19.19
CA LEU A 223 -15.80 28.54 -19.22
C LEU A 223 -16.43 29.91 -18.97
N SER A 224 -15.94 30.66 -17.98
CA SER A 224 -16.36 32.04 -17.71
C SER A 224 -16.01 32.97 -18.87
N PHE A 225 -14.85 32.78 -19.50
CA PHE A 225 -14.45 33.53 -20.70
C PHE A 225 -15.38 33.29 -21.89
N VAL A 226 -15.95 32.10 -22.05
CA VAL A 226 -16.94 31.78 -23.10
C VAL A 226 -18.37 32.20 -22.68
N GLY A 227 -18.54 32.73 -21.46
CA GLY A 227 -19.84 33.19 -20.96
C GLY A 227 -20.72 32.07 -20.37
N LEU A 228 -20.13 30.91 -20.06
CA LEU A 228 -20.81 29.78 -19.42
C LEU A 228 -20.57 29.69 -17.91
N GLY A 229 -19.64 30.48 -17.39
CA GLY A 229 -19.33 30.57 -15.96
C GLY A 229 -20.04 31.73 -15.25
N VAL A 230 -19.28 32.49 -14.46
CA VAL A 230 -19.81 33.57 -13.61
C VAL A 230 -20.52 34.63 -14.46
N GLN A 231 -21.70 35.07 -14.00
CA GLN A 231 -22.54 36.06 -14.68
C GLN A 231 -22.66 37.34 -13.83
N PRO A 232 -22.89 38.51 -14.47
CA PRO A 232 -23.20 39.74 -13.75
C PRO A 232 -24.39 39.57 -12.79
N PRO A 233 -24.37 40.19 -11.59
CA PRO A 233 -23.44 41.23 -11.15
C PRO A 233 -22.10 40.71 -10.62
N GLU A 234 -21.92 39.40 -10.45
CA GLU A 234 -20.64 38.81 -10.04
C GLU A 234 -19.60 38.85 -11.18
N TRP A 235 -18.32 38.77 -10.81
CA TRP A 235 -17.24 38.62 -11.79
C TRP A 235 -16.12 37.75 -11.23
N ASP A 236 -15.47 37.04 -12.13
CA ASP A 236 -14.25 36.29 -11.91
C ASP A 236 -13.23 36.68 -12.99
N TRP A 237 -12.01 36.14 -12.91
CA TRP A 237 -10.97 36.47 -13.89
C TRP A 237 -11.36 36.12 -15.34
N GLY A 238 -12.09 35.02 -15.56
CA GLY A 238 -12.55 34.63 -16.90
C GLY A 238 -13.59 35.59 -17.49
N ALA A 239 -14.59 35.99 -16.70
CA ALA A 239 -15.61 36.95 -17.12
C ALA A 239 -15.00 38.36 -17.33
N MET A 240 -14.00 38.73 -16.52
CA MET A 240 -13.22 39.96 -16.74
C MET A 240 -12.47 39.91 -18.07
N LEU A 241 -11.81 38.79 -18.39
CA LEU A 241 -11.15 38.60 -19.68
C LEU A 241 -12.13 38.67 -20.86
N ASN A 242 -13.33 38.07 -20.74
CA ASN A 242 -14.36 38.16 -21.79
C ASN A 242 -14.75 39.61 -22.06
N SER A 243 -14.92 40.40 -20.99
CA SER A 243 -15.29 41.81 -21.10
C SER A 243 -14.17 42.65 -21.71
N ALA A 244 -12.93 42.45 -21.24
CA ALA A 244 -11.76 43.16 -21.75
C ALA A 244 -11.43 42.83 -23.21
N LEU A 245 -11.64 41.58 -23.65
CA LEU A 245 -11.37 41.15 -25.02
C LEU A 245 -12.23 41.91 -26.04
N LYS A 246 -13.47 42.25 -25.68
CA LYS A 246 -14.38 43.04 -26.54
C LYS A 246 -13.86 44.45 -26.81
N GLU A 247 -12.91 44.91 -26.00
CA GLU A 247 -12.35 46.26 -26.02
C GLU A 247 -10.84 46.26 -26.27
N ILE A 248 -10.26 45.13 -26.67
CA ILE A 248 -8.79 44.99 -26.74
C ILE A 248 -8.12 46.01 -27.67
N TYR A 249 -8.82 46.44 -28.72
CA TYR A 249 -8.34 47.44 -29.67
C TYR A 249 -8.42 48.89 -29.14
N THR A 250 -9.24 49.15 -28.13
CA THR A 250 -9.47 50.50 -27.58
C THR A 250 -8.85 50.67 -26.19
N SER A 251 -8.76 49.60 -25.40
CA SER A 251 -8.08 49.56 -24.10
C SER A 251 -7.45 48.18 -23.87
N PRO A 252 -6.16 47.98 -24.20
CA PRO A 252 -5.49 46.69 -24.05
C PRO A 252 -5.22 46.31 -22.58
N PHE A 253 -5.24 47.29 -21.66
CA PHE A 253 -4.86 47.09 -20.26
C PHE A 253 -5.87 46.25 -19.46
N GLY A 254 -7.13 46.17 -19.90
CA GLY A 254 -8.19 45.36 -19.27
C GLY A 254 -7.86 43.87 -19.13
N VAL A 255 -6.99 43.34 -20.01
CA VAL A 255 -6.62 41.91 -20.05
C VAL A 255 -5.51 41.59 -19.05
N VAL A 256 -4.66 42.57 -18.72
CA VAL A 256 -3.40 42.36 -17.99
C VAL A 256 -3.63 41.80 -16.59
N GLY A 257 -4.49 42.45 -15.79
CA GLY A 257 -4.79 42.04 -14.42
C GLY A 257 -5.27 40.58 -14.31
N PRO A 258 -6.42 40.22 -14.89
CA PRO A 258 -6.95 38.86 -14.78
C PRO A 258 -6.07 37.83 -15.51
N GLY A 259 -5.41 38.19 -16.62
CA GLY A 259 -4.51 37.29 -17.34
C GLY A 259 -3.28 36.89 -16.52
N VAL A 260 -2.60 37.88 -15.92
CA VAL A 260 -1.45 37.64 -15.02
C VAL A 260 -1.89 36.83 -13.80
N ALA A 261 -3.06 37.12 -13.24
CA ALA A 261 -3.58 36.39 -12.09
C ALA A 261 -3.78 34.89 -12.39
N ILE A 262 -4.41 34.54 -13.52
CA ILE A 262 -4.62 33.15 -13.95
C ILE A 262 -3.28 32.44 -14.16
N VAL A 263 -2.33 33.06 -14.87
CA VAL A 263 -1.03 32.47 -15.17
C VAL A 263 -0.21 32.24 -13.89
N LEU A 264 -0.09 33.25 -13.03
CA LEU A 264 0.66 33.13 -11.78
C LEU A 264 0.03 32.09 -10.84
N ALA A 265 -1.29 32.13 -10.65
CA ALA A 265 -1.98 31.17 -9.80
C ALA A 265 -1.82 29.72 -10.34
N GLY A 266 -1.95 29.52 -11.66
CA GLY A 266 -1.75 28.21 -12.30
C GLY A 266 -0.33 27.67 -12.13
N ILE A 267 0.69 28.48 -12.42
CA ILE A 267 2.10 28.10 -12.25
C ILE A 267 2.41 27.75 -10.80
N VAL A 268 1.95 28.56 -9.86
CA VAL A 268 2.24 28.39 -8.44
C VAL A 268 1.55 27.17 -7.86
N LEU A 269 0.31 26.86 -8.26
CA LEU A 269 -0.35 25.61 -7.89
C LEU A 269 0.39 24.38 -8.42
N ASN A 270 0.90 24.42 -9.65
CA ASN A 270 1.70 23.32 -10.21
C ASN A 270 3.01 23.09 -9.43
N ILE A 271 3.75 24.17 -9.17
CA ILE A 271 5.00 24.12 -8.39
C ILE A 271 4.73 23.59 -6.97
N ALA A 272 3.65 24.06 -6.33
CA ALA A 272 3.28 23.61 -4.99
C ALA A 272 3.00 22.09 -4.94
N GLY A 273 2.40 21.53 -5.99
CA GLY A 273 2.12 20.10 -6.10
C GLY A 273 3.40 19.25 -6.06
N GLU A 274 4.41 19.61 -6.86
CA GLU A 274 5.69 18.88 -6.91
C GLU A 274 6.47 18.94 -5.60
N HIS A 275 6.39 20.05 -4.87
CA HIS A 275 7.10 20.22 -3.60
C HIS A 275 6.38 19.55 -2.43
N LEU A 276 5.05 19.62 -2.36
CA LEU A 276 4.29 18.93 -1.32
C LEU A 276 4.44 17.41 -1.43
N ALA A 277 4.53 16.88 -2.66
CA ALA A 277 4.83 15.47 -2.93
C ALA A 277 6.12 15.00 -2.26
N ARG A 278 7.14 15.86 -2.14
CA ARG A 278 8.44 15.54 -1.51
C ARG A 278 8.41 15.64 0.01
N LEU A 279 7.56 16.50 0.58
CA LEU A 279 7.41 16.63 2.03
C LEU A 279 6.54 15.51 2.63
N LEU A 280 5.61 15.00 1.85
CA LEU A 280 4.75 13.86 2.20
C LEU A 280 5.39 12.49 1.88
N ASP A 281 6.71 12.44 1.73
CA ASP A 281 7.47 11.25 1.36
C ASP A 281 8.29 10.68 2.56
N PRO A 282 7.74 9.73 3.34
CA PRO A 282 8.52 8.97 4.32
C PRO A 282 9.43 7.90 3.69
N ARG A 283 9.32 7.65 2.37
CA ARG A 283 9.92 6.49 1.69
C ARG A 283 11.25 6.81 0.99
N ASN A 284 11.59 8.09 0.82
CA ASN A 284 12.81 8.50 0.12
C ASN A 284 14.14 8.37 0.88
N ARG A 285 14.18 7.60 1.98
CA ARG A 285 15.45 7.27 2.67
C ARG A 285 15.90 5.81 2.57
N VAL A 286 15.10 4.89 2.00
CA VAL A 286 15.45 3.45 2.08
C VAL A 286 15.42 2.70 0.74
N LEU A 287 14.73 3.19 -0.31
CA LEU A 287 14.54 2.40 -1.54
C LEU A 287 15.59 2.59 -2.65
N ARG A 288 16.73 3.24 -2.35
CA ARG A 288 17.86 3.34 -3.30
C ARG A 288 19.03 2.40 -3.00
N ALA A 289 18.89 1.50 -2.03
CA ALA A 289 19.92 0.53 -1.65
C ALA A 289 19.53 -0.95 -1.90
N ALA A 290 18.36 -1.23 -2.47
CA ALA A 290 17.88 -2.60 -2.72
C ALA A 290 17.72 -2.96 -4.20
N SER A 291 18.33 -2.20 -5.12
CA SER A 291 18.42 -2.58 -6.53
C SER A 291 19.86 -2.92 -6.86
N ALA A 292 20.26 -4.14 -6.48
CA ALA A 292 21.48 -4.79 -6.92
C ALA A 292 21.23 -6.31 -6.91
N ALA A 293 21.05 -6.91 -8.09
CA ALA A 293 21.71 -8.16 -8.49
C ALA A 293 21.17 -8.64 -9.86
N PRO A 294 22.03 -9.24 -10.71
CA PRO A 294 21.66 -9.67 -12.05
C PRO A 294 20.93 -11.01 -12.03
N THR A 295 19.82 -11.10 -12.75
CA THR A 295 19.14 -12.35 -13.08
C THR A 295 19.97 -13.12 -14.12
N ALA A 296 20.72 -14.12 -13.67
CA ALA A 296 21.33 -15.12 -14.53
C ALA A 296 20.24 -16.13 -14.98
N GLY A 297 20.13 -16.34 -16.29
CA GLY A 297 19.15 -17.23 -16.89
C GLY A 297 19.46 -18.70 -16.63
N SER A 298 18.45 -19.44 -16.18
CA SER A 298 18.44 -20.89 -16.09
C SER A 298 17.56 -21.45 -17.20
N ARG A 299 18.15 -22.31 -18.06
CA ARG A 299 17.45 -23.11 -19.06
C ARG A 299 16.62 -24.22 -18.38
N PRO A 300 15.51 -24.67 -18.99
CA PRO A 300 14.79 -25.84 -18.48
C PRO A 300 15.62 -27.10 -18.73
N VAL A 301 15.92 -27.82 -17.65
CA VAL A 301 16.48 -29.18 -17.68
C VAL A 301 15.31 -30.16 -17.61
N THR A 302 15.38 -31.19 -18.44
CA THR A 302 14.42 -32.28 -18.60
C THR A 302 14.14 -33.05 -17.31
N ASP A 303 12.88 -33.46 -17.21
CA ASP A 303 12.21 -34.32 -16.23
C ASP A 303 13.09 -35.44 -15.61
N PRO A 304 13.10 -35.60 -14.28
CA PRO A 304 13.34 -36.87 -13.65
C PRO A 304 12.03 -37.51 -13.16
N ALA A 305 11.85 -38.77 -13.57
CA ALA A 305 11.06 -39.85 -13.00
C ALA A 305 10.06 -39.53 -11.87
N SER A 306 8.82 -39.98 -12.09
CA SER A 306 7.71 -40.07 -11.16
C SER A 306 8.11 -40.48 -9.73
N PRO A 307 7.59 -39.80 -8.69
CA PRO A 307 7.82 -40.22 -7.31
C PRO A 307 7.07 -41.52 -7.03
N GLU A 308 7.80 -42.52 -6.59
CA GLU A 308 7.28 -43.63 -5.79
C GLU A 308 6.52 -43.03 -4.60
N ALA A 309 5.22 -43.35 -4.48
CA ALA A 309 4.29 -42.66 -3.59
C ALA A 309 4.80 -42.63 -2.13
N LEU A 310 5.26 -41.45 -1.70
CA LEU A 310 5.53 -41.15 -0.30
C LEU A 310 4.22 -41.37 0.47
N ARG A 311 4.19 -42.40 1.34
CA ARG A 311 2.97 -42.74 2.09
C ARG A 311 2.56 -41.56 2.98
N PRO A 312 1.26 -41.17 2.99
CA PRO A 312 0.74 -40.21 3.95
C PRO A 312 1.02 -40.69 5.38
N VAL A 313 1.51 -39.80 6.23
CA VAL A 313 1.68 -40.12 7.66
C VAL A 313 0.31 -40.08 8.33
N ASP A 314 -0.10 -41.21 8.88
CA ASP A 314 -1.40 -41.35 9.54
C ASP A 314 -1.31 -40.80 10.98
N ILE A 315 -1.70 -39.53 11.13
CA ILE A 315 -1.77 -38.86 12.44
C ILE A 315 -3.22 -38.93 12.93
N ALA A 316 -3.42 -39.50 14.11
CA ALA A 316 -4.70 -39.45 14.80
C ALA A 316 -4.99 -38.00 15.25
N ASP A 317 -6.12 -37.43 14.81
CA ASP A 317 -6.58 -36.05 15.07
C ASP A 317 -5.60 -34.93 14.64
N PRO A 318 -5.40 -34.71 13.33
CA PRO A 318 -4.56 -33.63 12.84
C PRO A 318 -5.24 -32.25 12.99
N VAL A 319 -4.46 -31.23 13.38
CA VAL A 319 -4.93 -29.83 13.36
C VAL A 319 -5.12 -29.35 11.92
N LEU A 320 -4.28 -29.81 11.01
CA LEU A 320 -4.32 -29.49 9.59
C LEU A 320 -4.01 -30.73 8.77
N ARG A 321 -4.85 -31.01 7.78
CA ARG A 321 -4.63 -32.05 6.78
C ARG A 321 -4.90 -31.46 5.39
N VAL A 322 -3.89 -31.44 4.56
CA VAL A 322 -3.96 -30.99 3.17
C VAL A 322 -3.50 -32.14 2.28
N GLN A 323 -4.30 -32.49 1.28
CA GLN A 323 -3.99 -33.55 0.32
C GLN A 323 -4.13 -33.07 -1.12
N ASP A 324 -3.20 -33.50 -1.97
CA ASP A 324 -3.04 -33.10 -3.37
C ASP A 324 -3.09 -31.58 -3.58
N LEU A 325 -2.35 -30.83 -2.77
CA LEU A 325 -2.27 -29.37 -2.92
C LEU A 325 -1.50 -28.99 -4.18
N ARG A 326 -2.20 -28.31 -5.09
CA ARG A 326 -1.64 -27.79 -6.34
C ARG A 326 -1.77 -26.28 -6.37
N VAL A 327 -0.76 -25.62 -6.92
CA VAL A 327 -0.76 -24.17 -7.16
C VAL A 327 -0.44 -23.94 -8.62
N ALA A 328 -1.24 -23.14 -9.31
CA ALA A 328 -1.04 -22.79 -10.71
C ALA A 328 -1.38 -21.31 -10.97
N THR A 329 -0.95 -20.80 -12.12
CA THR A 329 -1.37 -19.46 -12.53
C THR A 329 -2.87 -19.44 -12.87
N SER A 330 -3.57 -18.36 -12.52
CA SER A 330 -5.00 -18.21 -12.79
C SER A 330 -5.33 -18.04 -14.28
N THR A 331 -4.36 -17.58 -15.08
CA THR A 331 -4.49 -17.35 -16.52
C THR A 331 -4.10 -18.57 -17.34
N GLU A 332 -3.12 -19.34 -16.85
CA GLU A 332 -2.58 -20.53 -17.51
C GLU A 332 -2.51 -21.68 -16.49
N PRO A 333 -3.62 -22.42 -16.29
CA PRO A 333 -3.70 -23.47 -15.27
C PRO A 333 -2.73 -24.64 -15.48
N HIS A 334 -2.21 -24.80 -16.70
CA HIS A 334 -1.22 -25.82 -17.04
C HIS A 334 0.19 -25.48 -16.53
N LEU A 335 0.43 -24.23 -16.12
CA LEU A 335 1.68 -23.80 -15.51
C LEU A 335 1.56 -23.95 -13.99
N GLU A 336 1.68 -25.20 -13.54
CA GLU A 336 1.74 -25.55 -12.12
C GLU A 336 3.09 -25.12 -11.51
N LEU A 337 3.03 -24.58 -10.30
CA LEU A 337 4.16 -24.13 -9.48
C LEU A 337 4.35 -25.02 -8.23
N VAL A 338 3.30 -25.72 -7.81
CA VAL A 338 3.31 -26.70 -6.71
C VAL A 338 2.50 -27.90 -7.18
N HIS A 339 3.07 -29.09 -7.05
CA HIS A 339 2.62 -30.31 -7.73
C HIS A 339 2.15 -31.38 -6.75
N GLY A 340 0.90 -31.29 -6.31
CA GLY A 340 0.24 -32.34 -5.52
C GLY A 340 0.90 -32.61 -4.17
N VAL A 341 0.98 -31.58 -3.34
CA VAL A 341 1.66 -31.64 -2.03
C VAL A 341 0.71 -32.14 -0.94
N ASP A 342 1.11 -33.20 -0.24
CA ASP A 342 0.42 -33.75 0.93
C ASP A 342 1.11 -33.31 2.22
N ILE A 343 0.37 -32.64 3.12
CA ILE A 343 0.88 -32.16 4.41
C ILE A 343 -0.13 -32.48 5.51
N THR A 344 0.34 -33.12 6.58
CA THR A 344 -0.45 -33.36 7.79
C THR A 344 0.33 -32.89 9.01
N VAL A 345 -0.32 -32.06 9.83
CA VAL A 345 0.24 -31.46 11.05
C VAL A 345 -0.57 -31.94 12.25
N GLY A 346 0.09 -32.58 13.21
CA GLY A 346 -0.51 -32.99 14.48
C GLY A 346 -0.66 -31.81 15.46
N ARG A 347 -1.49 -31.99 16.50
CA ARG A 347 -1.65 -30.98 17.55
C ARG A 347 -0.34 -30.76 18.32
N GLY A 348 0.04 -29.50 18.50
CA GLY A 348 1.28 -29.11 19.16
C GLY A 348 2.55 -29.50 18.39
N GLN A 349 2.43 -30.06 17.19
CA GLN A 349 3.56 -30.49 16.39
C GLN A 349 4.24 -29.32 15.70
N ARG A 350 5.56 -29.38 15.58
CA ARG A 350 6.40 -28.45 14.83
C ARG A 350 6.89 -29.14 13.56
N VAL A 351 6.43 -28.67 12.40
CA VAL A 351 6.78 -29.21 11.09
C VAL A 351 7.60 -28.19 10.32
N GLY A 352 8.79 -28.58 9.90
CA GLY A 352 9.68 -27.77 9.06
C GLY A 352 9.50 -28.07 7.57
N ILE A 353 9.47 -27.04 6.74
CA ILE A 353 9.52 -27.15 5.28
C ILE A 353 10.81 -26.49 4.80
N VAL A 354 11.70 -27.28 4.19
CA VAL A 354 13.04 -26.86 3.75
C VAL A 354 13.24 -27.04 2.26
N GLY A 355 14.16 -26.27 1.69
CA GLY A 355 14.53 -26.36 0.28
C GLY A 355 15.07 -25.04 -0.26
N GLU A 356 15.61 -25.06 -1.48
CA GLU A 356 16.16 -23.88 -2.15
C GLU A 356 15.12 -22.77 -2.37
N SER A 357 15.60 -21.53 -2.56
CA SER A 357 14.73 -20.42 -2.97
C SER A 357 14.00 -20.76 -4.27
N GLY A 358 12.70 -20.48 -4.34
CA GLY A 358 11.86 -20.83 -5.48
C GLY A 358 11.33 -22.27 -5.52
N SER A 359 11.57 -23.11 -4.50
CA SER A 359 11.08 -24.49 -4.47
C SER A 359 9.58 -24.67 -4.19
N GLY A 360 8.83 -23.57 -3.98
CA GLY A 360 7.38 -23.58 -3.75
C GLY A 360 6.93 -23.43 -2.28
N LYS A 361 7.85 -23.40 -1.31
CA LYS A 361 7.55 -23.37 0.14
C LYS A 361 6.57 -22.28 0.59
N SER A 362 6.83 -21.03 0.20
CA SER A 362 6.00 -19.87 0.55
C SER A 362 4.63 -19.91 -0.14
N LEU A 363 4.55 -20.46 -1.36
CA LEU A 363 3.28 -20.68 -2.06
C LEU A 363 2.46 -21.76 -1.38
N THR A 364 3.09 -22.84 -0.93
CA THR A 364 2.47 -23.90 -0.14
C THR A 364 1.86 -23.35 1.15
N LEU A 365 2.61 -22.54 1.91
CA LEU A 365 2.07 -21.86 3.11
C LEU A 365 0.89 -20.92 2.78
N SER A 366 1.03 -20.12 1.73
CA SER A 366 -0.03 -19.18 1.30
C SER A 366 -1.31 -19.91 0.89
N ALA A 367 -1.17 -21.06 0.23
CA ALA A 367 -2.29 -21.89 -0.17
C ALA A 367 -2.96 -22.57 1.03
N MET A 368 -2.19 -23.08 2.00
CA MET A 368 -2.71 -23.58 3.29
C MET A 368 -3.51 -22.49 4.04
N ALA A 369 -3.05 -21.24 3.98
CA ALA A 369 -3.74 -20.11 4.59
C ALA A 369 -4.94 -19.56 3.78
N HIS A 370 -5.20 -20.07 2.56
CA HIS A 370 -6.16 -19.49 1.60
C HIS A 370 -5.87 -18.02 1.22
N LEU A 371 -4.60 -17.66 1.07
CA LEU A 371 -4.11 -16.31 0.79
C LEU A 371 -3.29 -16.24 -0.51
N MET A 372 -3.75 -16.93 -1.55
CA MET A 372 -3.05 -16.91 -2.83
C MET A 372 -2.88 -15.48 -3.36
N PRO A 373 -1.66 -15.10 -3.79
CA PRO A 373 -1.42 -13.83 -4.45
C PRO A 373 -2.33 -13.65 -5.68
N PRO A 374 -2.68 -12.40 -6.05
CA PRO A 374 -3.45 -12.15 -7.27
C PRO A 374 -2.78 -12.79 -8.50
N GLY A 375 -3.57 -13.51 -9.30
CA GLY A 375 -3.07 -14.18 -10.51
C GLY A 375 -2.59 -15.61 -10.26
N LEU A 376 -2.61 -16.11 -9.02
CA LEU A 376 -2.40 -17.52 -8.68
C LEU A 376 -3.66 -18.14 -8.08
N GLY A 377 -3.90 -19.40 -8.39
CA GLY A 377 -4.96 -20.23 -7.80
C GLY A 377 -4.37 -21.45 -7.10
N SER A 378 -5.10 -21.98 -6.13
CA SER A 378 -4.76 -23.22 -5.44
C SER A 378 -5.95 -24.17 -5.44
N THR A 379 -5.68 -25.46 -5.64
CA THR A 379 -6.65 -26.55 -5.53
C THR A 379 -6.09 -27.62 -4.60
N ALA A 380 -6.96 -28.31 -3.86
CA ALA A 380 -6.58 -29.45 -3.03
C ALA A 380 -7.73 -30.46 -3.07
N ALA A 381 -7.41 -31.76 -3.01
CA ALA A 381 -8.42 -32.81 -2.86
C ALA A 381 -9.08 -32.74 -1.48
N HIS A 382 -8.26 -32.50 -0.44
CA HIS A 382 -8.72 -32.26 0.93
C HIS A 382 -7.96 -31.10 1.53
N HIS A 383 -8.66 -30.23 2.26
CA HIS A 383 -8.10 -29.14 3.03
C HIS A 383 -8.88 -28.99 4.34
N GLN A 384 -8.52 -29.82 5.30
CA GLN A 384 -9.19 -29.92 6.59
C GLN A 384 -8.43 -29.16 7.66
N PHE A 385 -9.17 -28.41 8.48
CA PHE A 385 -8.66 -27.75 9.67
C PHE A 385 -9.51 -28.16 10.87
N ASN A 386 -8.89 -28.71 11.93
CA ASN A 386 -9.58 -29.30 13.08
C ASN A 386 -10.70 -30.28 12.66
N GLY A 387 -10.38 -31.19 11.72
CA GLY A 387 -11.32 -32.16 11.15
C GLY A 387 -12.44 -31.58 10.29
N THR A 388 -12.50 -30.25 10.09
CA THR A 388 -13.51 -29.60 9.26
C THR A 388 -12.95 -29.32 7.86
N GLU A 389 -13.60 -29.85 6.83
CA GLU A 389 -13.28 -29.56 5.42
C GLU A 389 -13.57 -28.09 5.09
N LEU A 390 -12.55 -27.36 4.62
CA LEU A 390 -12.66 -25.91 4.35
C LEU A 390 -13.30 -25.61 2.99
N ALA A 391 -13.27 -26.57 2.06
CA ALA A 391 -13.91 -26.48 0.75
C ALA A 391 -15.45 -26.38 0.89
N ASP A 392 -16.02 -27.07 1.87
CA ASP A 392 -17.47 -27.15 2.12
C ASP A 392 -18.05 -25.90 2.80
N LYS A 393 -17.18 -25.01 3.30
CA LYS A 393 -17.60 -23.77 3.98
C LYS A 393 -17.72 -22.62 2.99
N ASP A 394 -18.75 -21.80 3.19
CA ASP A 394 -18.84 -20.52 2.49
C ASP A 394 -17.64 -19.61 2.83
N ALA A 395 -17.33 -18.68 1.94
CA ALA A 395 -16.14 -17.82 2.06
C ALA A 395 -16.14 -16.94 3.32
N ARG A 396 -17.28 -16.68 3.96
CA ARG A 396 -17.37 -15.89 5.19
C ARG A 396 -17.04 -16.77 6.40
N THR A 397 -17.63 -17.96 6.46
CA THR A 397 -17.36 -18.93 7.54
C THR A 397 -15.90 -19.38 7.52
N ARG A 398 -15.35 -19.71 6.34
CA ARG A 398 -13.93 -20.04 6.19
C ARG A 398 -13.01 -18.93 6.69
N ARG A 399 -13.28 -17.67 6.30
CA ARG A 399 -12.51 -16.50 6.77
C ARG A 399 -12.57 -16.32 8.28
N ARG A 400 -13.71 -16.62 8.92
CA ARG A 400 -13.86 -16.51 10.37
C ARG A 400 -13.05 -17.58 11.10
N VAL A 401 -13.10 -18.83 10.63
CA VAL A 401 -12.34 -19.95 11.22
C VAL A 401 -10.84 -19.69 11.08
N LEU A 402 -10.37 -19.45 9.85
CA LEU A 402 -8.96 -19.20 9.59
C LEU A 402 -8.46 -17.94 10.28
N GLY A 403 -9.26 -16.87 10.30
CA GLY A 403 -8.82 -15.59 10.87
C GLY A 403 -8.73 -15.53 12.39
N ASP A 404 -9.35 -16.48 13.09
CA ASP A 404 -9.27 -16.60 14.56
C ASP A 404 -8.23 -17.65 14.98
N GLN A 405 -8.17 -18.78 14.26
CA GLN A 405 -7.40 -19.97 14.69
C GLN A 405 -6.11 -20.21 13.91
N VAL A 406 -5.94 -19.62 12.73
CA VAL A 406 -4.71 -19.73 11.93
C VAL A 406 -4.01 -18.37 11.86
N ALA A 407 -2.73 -18.34 12.22
CA ALA A 407 -1.91 -17.14 12.10
C ALA A 407 -0.79 -17.34 11.09
N LEU A 408 -0.46 -16.29 10.35
CA LEU A 408 0.64 -16.27 9.39
C LEU A 408 1.66 -15.20 9.77
N VAL A 409 2.93 -15.59 9.86
CA VAL A 409 4.09 -14.71 10.02
C VAL A 409 4.84 -14.71 8.69
N PHE A 410 4.82 -13.58 7.99
CA PHE A 410 5.48 -13.41 6.69
C PHE A 410 6.98 -13.19 6.82
N GLN A 411 7.69 -13.40 5.69
CA GLN A 411 9.14 -13.33 5.54
C GLN A 411 9.75 -11.96 5.87
N ASP A 412 9.11 -10.84 5.50
CA ASP A 412 9.64 -9.49 5.76
C ASP A 412 8.72 -8.67 6.69
N PRO A 413 9.18 -8.35 7.91
CA PRO A 413 8.45 -7.47 8.82
C PRO A 413 8.24 -6.05 8.32
N MET A 414 9.15 -5.55 7.48
CA MET A 414 9.03 -4.21 6.92
C MET A 414 7.91 -4.11 5.89
N SER A 415 7.75 -5.13 5.05
CA SER A 415 6.63 -5.19 4.11
C SER A 415 5.31 -5.44 4.82
N SER A 416 5.33 -6.18 5.94
CA SER A 416 4.11 -6.71 6.59
C SER A 416 3.47 -5.79 7.64
N LEU A 417 4.24 -4.89 8.27
CA LEU A 417 3.72 -3.93 9.24
C LEU A 417 3.45 -2.56 8.60
N ASN A 418 2.24 -2.03 8.76
CA ASN A 418 1.90 -0.70 8.24
C ASN A 418 2.72 0.41 8.91
N PRO A 419 3.66 1.06 8.20
CA PRO A 419 4.61 2.00 8.80
C PRO A 419 3.94 3.30 9.28
N SER A 420 2.71 3.57 8.83
CA SER A 420 1.91 4.75 9.18
C SER A 420 1.06 4.53 10.43
N LEU A 421 1.02 3.31 10.98
CA LEU A 421 0.28 2.96 12.19
C LEU A 421 1.26 2.65 13.34
N THR A 422 0.85 2.96 14.57
CA THR A 422 1.60 2.53 15.76
C THR A 422 1.47 1.02 15.96
N ILE A 423 2.43 0.40 16.65
CA ILE A 423 2.40 -1.03 16.99
C ILE A 423 1.12 -1.38 17.73
N GLY A 424 0.73 -0.54 18.70
CA GLY A 424 -0.51 -0.68 19.44
C GLY A 424 -1.73 -0.66 18.54
N SER A 425 -1.76 0.23 17.55
CA SER A 425 -2.82 0.33 16.57
C SER A 425 -2.93 -0.93 15.71
N ILE A 426 -1.80 -1.45 15.21
CA ILE A 426 -1.74 -2.67 14.39
C ILE A 426 -2.26 -3.88 15.18
N LEU A 427 -1.74 -4.08 16.39
CA LEU A 427 -2.10 -5.20 17.27
C LEU A 427 -3.57 -5.11 17.75
N SER A 428 -4.06 -3.90 18.04
CA SER A 428 -5.45 -3.68 18.45
C SER A 428 -6.46 -4.09 17.39
N ASP A 429 -6.11 -4.03 16.11
CA ASP A 429 -7.05 -4.31 15.03
C ASP A 429 -7.45 -5.79 15.01
N LYS A 430 -6.56 -6.70 15.45
CA LYS A 430 -6.90 -8.12 15.64
C LYS A 430 -7.89 -8.34 16.76
N LEU A 431 -7.66 -7.74 17.92
CA LEU A 431 -8.58 -7.86 19.05
C LEU A 431 -9.95 -7.25 18.72
N LYS A 432 -10.00 -6.09 18.07
CA LYS A 432 -11.25 -5.43 17.70
C LYS A 432 -12.02 -6.12 16.58
N ALA A 433 -11.36 -6.94 15.76
CA ALA A 433 -12.03 -7.72 14.72
C ALA A 433 -12.82 -8.89 15.33
N HIS A 434 -12.34 -9.46 16.44
CA HIS A 434 -12.85 -10.72 16.99
C HIS A 434 -13.44 -10.62 18.40
N SER A 435 -13.44 -9.44 19.04
CA SER A 435 -13.93 -9.28 20.41
C SER A 435 -14.51 -7.89 20.72
N ASN A 436 -15.49 -7.84 21.62
CA ASN A 436 -16.16 -6.62 22.09
C ASN A 436 -15.45 -6.01 23.32
N LEU A 437 -14.13 -5.84 23.25
CA LEU A 437 -13.33 -5.34 24.37
C LEU A 437 -13.33 -3.80 24.41
N SER A 438 -13.30 -3.24 25.62
CA SER A 438 -13.13 -1.80 25.81
C SER A 438 -11.73 -1.35 25.36
N ARG A 439 -11.55 -0.04 25.11
CA ARG A 439 -10.25 0.49 24.66
C ARG A 439 -9.11 0.23 25.66
N SER A 440 -9.39 0.30 26.96
CA SER A 440 -8.41 0.01 28.02
C SER A 440 -8.05 -1.47 28.07
N GLU A 441 -9.04 -2.34 27.91
CA GLU A 441 -8.88 -3.79 27.85
C GLU A 441 -8.03 -4.22 26.64
N VAL A 442 -8.31 -3.66 25.46
CA VAL A 442 -7.53 -3.89 24.23
C VAL A 442 -6.07 -3.48 24.47
N ARG A 443 -5.83 -2.27 25.01
CA ARG A 443 -4.45 -1.81 25.27
C ARG A 443 -3.73 -2.74 26.25
N ARG A 444 -4.40 -3.18 27.32
CA ARG A 444 -3.80 -4.10 28.30
C ARG A 444 -3.39 -5.43 27.66
N ARG A 445 -4.26 -6.03 26.84
CA ARG A 445 -3.94 -7.28 26.13
C ARG A 445 -2.82 -7.12 25.11
N VAL A 446 -2.78 -5.98 24.41
CA VAL A 446 -1.68 -5.68 23.48
C VAL A 446 -0.34 -5.56 24.21
N VAL A 447 -0.32 -4.88 25.37
CA VAL A 447 0.89 -4.78 26.21
C VAL A 447 1.33 -6.16 26.68
N ALA A 448 0.40 -7.00 27.15
CA ALA A 448 0.70 -8.36 27.59
C ALA A 448 1.25 -9.22 26.45
N ALA A 449 0.69 -9.14 25.24
CA ALA A 449 1.18 -9.89 24.09
C ALA A 449 2.59 -9.45 23.65
N LEU A 450 2.91 -8.16 23.78
CA LEU A 450 4.27 -7.65 23.54
C LEU A 450 5.26 -8.14 24.60
N ASP A 451 4.82 -8.21 25.86
CA ASP A 451 5.63 -8.71 26.97
C ASP A 451 5.96 -10.21 26.80
N GLU A 452 4.98 -11.01 26.39
CA GLU A 452 5.13 -12.44 26.13
C GLU A 452 6.19 -12.77 25.07
N VAL A 453 6.28 -11.95 24.03
CA VAL A 453 7.33 -12.07 22.99
C VAL A 453 8.64 -11.38 23.36
N SER A 454 8.77 -10.94 24.62
CA SER A 454 9.95 -10.30 25.20
C SER A 454 10.35 -9.00 24.50
N ILE A 455 9.38 -8.15 24.18
CA ILE A 455 9.65 -6.78 23.70
C ILE A 455 10.11 -5.90 24.88
N PRO A 456 11.22 -5.16 24.74
CA PRO A 456 11.62 -4.19 25.75
C PRO A 456 10.58 -3.07 25.92
N ASP A 457 10.32 -2.69 27.16
CA ASP A 457 9.33 -1.66 27.54
C ASP A 457 8.00 -1.77 26.77
N PRO A 458 7.24 -2.87 26.90
CA PRO A 458 6.01 -3.11 26.13
C PRO A 458 5.05 -1.91 26.17
N SER A 459 4.87 -1.30 27.35
CA SER A 459 3.97 -0.16 27.56
C SER A 459 4.33 1.08 26.72
N ARG A 460 5.62 1.29 26.43
CA ARG A 460 6.09 2.38 25.57
C ARG A 460 6.09 1.96 24.10
N THR A 461 6.45 0.71 23.82
CA THR A 461 6.53 0.18 22.45
C THR A 461 5.17 0.18 21.75
N VAL A 462 4.06 0.05 22.49
CA VAL A 462 2.69 0.20 21.96
C VAL A 462 2.49 1.53 21.20
N ASP A 463 3.14 2.61 21.60
CA ASP A 463 2.97 3.92 20.96
C ASP A 463 4.03 4.21 19.89
N ARG A 464 4.99 3.30 19.69
CA ARG A 464 6.02 3.42 18.64
C ARG A 464 5.47 3.00 17.28
N PHE A 465 6.14 3.45 16.23
CA PHE A 465 5.92 3.02 14.85
C PHE A 465 6.91 1.91 14.44
N PRO A 466 6.59 1.07 13.44
CA PRO A 466 7.48 0.00 12.98
C PRO A 466 8.91 0.48 12.65
N HIS A 467 9.04 1.64 12.01
CA HIS A 467 10.33 2.21 11.63
C HIS A 467 11.22 2.59 12.83
N GLN A 468 10.68 2.62 14.05
CA GLN A 468 11.39 2.93 15.29
C GLN A 468 11.90 1.68 16.03
N LEU A 469 11.65 0.48 15.49
CA LEU A 469 12.06 -0.80 16.07
C LEU A 469 13.23 -1.43 15.30
N SER A 470 14.03 -2.26 15.98
CA SER A 470 15.03 -3.12 15.33
C SER A 470 14.38 -4.26 14.54
N GLY A 471 15.13 -4.91 13.64
CA GLY A 471 14.61 -6.05 12.86
C GLY A 471 14.02 -7.15 13.74
N GLY A 472 14.77 -7.60 14.75
CA GLY A 472 14.29 -8.60 15.72
C GLY A 472 13.08 -8.15 16.54
N GLN A 473 12.99 -6.86 16.90
CA GLN A 473 11.80 -6.32 17.58
C GLN A 473 10.58 -6.34 16.66
N ARG A 474 10.73 -6.01 15.37
CA ARG A 474 9.62 -6.09 14.40
C ARG A 474 9.15 -7.53 14.22
N GLN A 475 10.09 -8.48 14.17
CA GLN A 475 9.75 -9.92 14.10
C GLN A 475 8.95 -10.36 15.33
N ARG A 476 9.40 -9.99 16.54
CA ARG A 476 8.67 -10.25 17.79
C ARG A 476 7.28 -9.63 17.76
N VAL A 477 7.12 -8.40 17.25
CA VAL A 477 5.81 -7.77 17.08
C VAL A 477 4.89 -8.57 16.14
N MET A 478 5.42 -9.11 15.03
CA MET A 478 4.63 -9.97 14.14
C MET A 478 4.22 -11.27 14.81
N ILE A 479 5.10 -11.87 15.61
CA ILE A 479 4.77 -13.04 16.42
C ILE A 479 3.69 -12.66 17.44
N ALA A 480 3.80 -11.52 18.13
CA ALA A 480 2.76 -11.05 19.04
C ALA A 480 1.42 -10.86 18.33
N LEU A 481 1.42 -10.30 17.11
CA LEU A 481 0.22 -10.19 16.27
C LEU A 481 -0.35 -11.57 15.95
N ALA A 482 0.49 -12.55 15.66
CA ALA A 482 0.09 -13.92 15.41
C ALA A 482 -0.54 -14.56 16.66
N LEU A 483 -0.01 -14.30 17.86
CA LEU A 483 -0.46 -14.91 19.12
C LEU A 483 -1.65 -14.22 19.80
N LEU A 484 -2.03 -13.03 19.34
CA LEU A 484 -3.23 -12.35 19.82
C LEU A 484 -4.49 -13.11 19.38
N GLY A 485 -5.23 -13.72 20.31
CA GLY A 485 -6.45 -14.49 19.99
C GLY A 485 -6.32 -15.97 20.36
N ARG A 486 -7.09 -16.83 19.68
CA ARG A 486 -7.12 -18.29 19.90
C ARG A 486 -6.44 -19.05 18.77
N THR A 487 -5.20 -18.69 18.48
CA THR A 487 -4.41 -19.35 17.45
C THR A 487 -4.10 -20.79 17.86
N GLU A 488 -4.43 -21.74 16.99
CA GLU A 488 -4.15 -23.18 17.15
C GLU A 488 -3.08 -23.66 16.15
N LEU A 489 -2.90 -22.91 15.05
CA LEU A 489 -1.90 -23.17 14.01
C LEU A 489 -1.16 -21.88 13.65
N LEU A 490 0.16 -21.91 13.76
CA LEU A 490 1.07 -20.85 13.33
C LEU A 490 1.82 -21.29 12.08
N LEU A 491 1.59 -20.56 10.99
CA LEU A 491 2.34 -20.68 9.75
C LEU A 491 3.42 -19.60 9.75
N ALA A 492 4.69 -19.97 9.66
CA ALA A 492 5.81 -19.04 9.69
C ALA A 492 6.66 -19.20 8.43
N ASP A 493 6.65 -18.17 7.58
CA ASP A 493 7.41 -18.12 6.34
C ASP A 493 8.73 -17.40 6.56
N GLU A 494 9.84 -18.13 6.62
CA GLU A 494 11.19 -17.60 6.84
C GLU A 494 11.29 -16.55 7.99
N PRO A 495 10.78 -16.84 9.19
CA PRO A 495 10.65 -15.86 10.28
C PRO A 495 12.00 -15.38 10.86
N THR A 496 13.11 -15.94 10.40
CA THR A 496 14.48 -15.62 10.84
C THR A 496 15.33 -15.01 9.73
N THR A 497 14.79 -14.83 8.52
CA THR A 497 15.54 -14.25 7.41
C THR A 497 15.91 -12.79 7.69
N ALA A 498 17.03 -12.33 7.12
CA ALA A 498 17.55 -10.97 7.30
C ALA A 498 17.83 -10.52 8.76
N LEU A 499 17.92 -11.46 9.70
CA LEU A 499 18.34 -11.22 11.09
C LEU A 499 19.75 -11.76 11.34
N ASP A 500 20.46 -11.18 12.32
CA ASP A 500 21.73 -11.74 12.77
C ASP A 500 21.54 -13.10 13.46
N VAL A 501 22.55 -13.96 13.38
CA VAL A 501 22.50 -15.36 13.87
C VAL A 501 22.09 -15.45 15.35
N SER A 502 22.46 -14.47 16.17
CA SER A 502 22.08 -14.47 17.60
C SER A 502 20.59 -14.20 17.77
N VAL A 503 20.04 -13.23 17.03
CA VAL A 503 18.60 -12.94 17.03
C VAL A 503 17.79 -14.07 16.39
N GLN A 504 18.29 -14.73 15.35
CA GLN A 504 17.63 -15.89 14.74
C GLN A 504 17.34 -16.99 15.78
N ARG A 505 18.35 -17.37 16.58
CA ARG A 505 18.17 -18.34 17.67
C ARG A 505 17.18 -17.87 18.71
N GLN A 506 17.20 -16.59 19.07
CA GLN A 506 16.23 -16.05 20.03
C GLN A 506 14.79 -16.13 19.51
N ILE A 507 14.57 -15.91 18.20
CA ILE A 507 13.25 -16.03 17.58
C ILE A 507 12.82 -17.50 17.50
N ALA A 508 13.73 -18.41 17.13
CA ALA A 508 13.46 -19.85 17.12
C ALA A 508 13.07 -20.36 18.52
N ASN A 509 13.82 -20.00 19.55
CA ASN A 509 13.51 -20.34 20.94
C ASN A 509 12.18 -19.73 21.43
N LEU A 510 11.84 -18.54 20.95
CA LEU A 510 10.53 -17.94 21.21
C LEU A 510 9.41 -18.79 20.59
N LEU A 511 9.56 -19.25 19.34
CA LEU A 511 8.57 -20.11 18.69
C LEU A 511 8.39 -21.45 19.42
N VAL A 512 9.50 -22.07 19.87
CA VAL A 512 9.48 -23.30 20.68
C VAL A 512 8.74 -23.07 21.99
N ARG A 513 9.11 -22.03 22.74
CA ARG A 513 8.46 -21.69 24.01
C ARG A 513 6.96 -21.49 23.85
N VAL A 514 6.56 -20.72 22.84
CA VAL A 514 5.15 -20.42 22.58
C VAL A 514 4.37 -21.69 22.16
N ASN A 515 4.98 -22.56 21.36
CA ASN A 515 4.44 -23.87 21.01
C ASN A 515 4.18 -24.72 22.27
N GLU A 516 5.16 -24.82 23.16
CA GLU A 516 5.08 -25.62 24.39
C GLU A 516 4.10 -25.05 25.41
N GLU A 517 4.12 -23.73 25.64
CA GLU A 517 3.27 -23.07 26.64
C GLU A 517 1.80 -23.01 26.23
N ARG A 518 1.52 -22.87 24.92
CA ARG A 518 0.14 -22.71 24.40
C ARG A 518 -0.42 -23.94 23.71
N GLY A 519 0.40 -24.96 23.43
CA GLY A 519 0.01 -26.12 22.65
C GLY A 519 -0.33 -25.80 21.18
N ILE A 520 0.18 -24.69 20.65
CA ILE A 520 -0.07 -24.31 19.25
C ILE A 520 0.76 -25.17 18.31
N SER A 521 0.21 -25.57 17.17
CA SER A 521 0.97 -26.30 16.16
C SER A 521 1.72 -25.30 15.27
N VAL A 522 2.92 -25.64 14.81
CA VAL A 522 3.78 -24.71 14.05
C VAL A 522 4.19 -25.36 12.73
N VAL A 523 4.01 -24.64 11.63
CA VAL A 523 4.64 -24.95 10.34
C VAL A 523 5.66 -23.86 10.03
N LEU A 524 6.92 -24.25 9.92
CA LEU A 524 8.04 -23.34 9.72
C LEU A 524 8.67 -23.58 8.35
N VAL A 525 8.63 -22.58 7.47
CA VAL A 525 9.42 -22.56 6.24
C VAL A 525 10.76 -21.91 6.53
N SER A 526 11.85 -22.55 6.10
CA SER A 526 13.20 -22.02 6.17
C SER A 526 14.06 -22.57 5.02
N HIS A 527 15.06 -21.81 4.60
CA HIS A 527 16.15 -22.34 3.77
C HIS A 527 17.30 -22.90 4.63
N ASP A 528 17.34 -22.58 5.92
CA ASP A 528 18.31 -23.11 6.88
C ASP A 528 17.76 -24.38 7.56
N ILE A 529 18.23 -25.53 7.07
CA ILE A 529 17.88 -26.83 7.64
C ILE A 529 18.47 -27.06 9.03
N ALA A 530 19.59 -26.40 9.38
CA ALA A 530 20.18 -26.53 10.72
C ALA A 530 19.25 -25.92 11.76
N LEU A 531 18.73 -24.72 11.49
CA LEU A 531 17.72 -24.10 12.35
C LEU A 531 16.47 -24.98 12.46
N VAL A 532 15.96 -25.50 11.34
CA VAL A 532 14.77 -26.36 11.34
C VAL A 532 15.00 -27.65 12.12
N SER A 533 16.19 -28.26 11.99
CA SER A 533 16.55 -29.47 12.74
C SER A 533 16.59 -29.28 14.24
N GLU A 534 16.84 -28.05 14.71
CA GLU A 534 16.94 -27.74 16.13
C GLU A 534 15.56 -27.65 16.79
N ILE A 535 14.54 -27.20 16.05
CA ILE A 535 13.24 -26.84 16.62
C ILE A 535 12.04 -27.59 16.06
N CYS A 536 12.17 -28.36 14.98
CA CYS A 536 11.05 -29.10 14.39
C CYS A 536 11.10 -30.59 14.73
N ASP A 537 9.93 -31.20 14.89
CA ASP A 537 9.77 -32.64 15.15
C ASP A 537 9.83 -33.45 13.83
N ARG A 538 9.39 -32.83 12.73
CA ARG A 538 9.37 -33.41 11.38
C ARG A 538 9.87 -32.42 10.34
N ILE A 539 10.44 -32.94 9.26
CA ILE A 539 10.95 -32.15 8.14
C ILE A 539 10.31 -32.64 6.84
N ILE A 540 9.94 -31.68 5.99
CA ILE A 540 9.48 -31.85 4.62
C ILE A 540 10.47 -31.13 3.72
N VAL A 541 11.10 -31.86 2.80
CA VAL A 541 12.06 -31.33 1.84
C VAL A 541 11.35 -31.08 0.51
N MET A 542 11.39 -29.84 0.03
CA MET A 542 10.76 -29.43 -1.22
C MET A 542 11.79 -29.01 -2.27
N ARG A 543 11.57 -29.43 -3.52
CA ARG A 543 12.36 -29.02 -4.68
C ARG A 543 11.45 -28.83 -5.89
N ASN A 544 11.58 -27.71 -6.60
CA ASN A 544 10.83 -27.43 -7.84
C ASN A 544 9.31 -27.67 -7.72
N GLY A 545 8.68 -27.30 -6.61
CA GLY A 545 7.25 -27.49 -6.40
C GLY A 545 6.83 -28.88 -5.92
N TRP A 546 7.76 -29.82 -5.78
CA TRP A 546 7.52 -31.19 -5.30
C TRP A 546 8.01 -31.39 -3.87
N VAL A 547 7.29 -32.20 -3.10
CA VAL A 547 7.85 -32.81 -1.88
C VAL A 547 8.71 -33.99 -2.33
N VAL A 548 10.01 -33.90 -2.10
CA VAL A 548 10.98 -34.93 -2.52
C VAL A 548 11.33 -35.91 -1.40
N GLU A 549 11.16 -35.49 -0.14
CA GLU A 549 11.37 -36.33 1.04
C GLU A 549 10.61 -35.75 2.24
N GLN A 550 10.11 -36.61 3.12
CA GLN A 550 9.52 -36.20 4.39
C GLN A 550 9.71 -37.30 5.44
N GLY A 551 9.91 -36.91 6.69
CA GLY A 551 10.14 -37.85 7.79
C GLY A 551 10.25 -37.15 9.14
N THR A 552 10.57 -37.91 10.19
CA THR A 552 11.01 -37.30 11.45
C THR A 552 12.32 -36.54 11.21
N THR A 553 12.55 -35.50 12.01
CA THR A 553 13.80 -34.72 11.93
C THR A 553 15.03 -35.62 12.02
N VAL A 554 15.01 -36.62 12.91
CA VAL A 554 16.11 -37.58 13.06
C VAL A 554 16.33 -38.37 11.78
N GLU A 555 15.28 -39.00 11.23
CA GLU A 555 15.38 -39.81 10.01
C GLU A 555 15.95 -39.01 8.84
N VAL A 556 15.42 -37.80 8.59
CA VAL A 556 15.85 -36.95 7.47
C VAL A 556 17.31 -36.52 7.60
N LEU A 557 17.81 -36.34 8.84
CA LEU A 557 19.20 -35.93 9.09
C LEU A 557 20.19 -37.08 9.06
N THR A 558 19.80 -38.26 9.59
CA THR A 558 20.73 -39.39 9.77
C THR A 558 20.68 -40.40 8.64
N ASP A 559 19.52 -40.59 8.02
CA ASP A 559 19.30 -41.53 6.91
C ASP A 559 18.55 -40.87 5.73
N PRO A 560 19.10 -39.79 5.13
CA PRO A 560 18.49 -39.12 3.98
C PRO A 560 18.44 -40.02 2.75
N ARG A 561 17.23 -40.35 2.31
CA ARG A 561 16.98 -41.26 1.17
C ARG A 561 17.14 -40.54 -0.16
N HIS A 562 16.64 -39.31 -0.27
CA HIS A 562 16.61 -38.59 -1.53
C HIS A 562 17.98 -37.93 -1.83
N PRO A 563 18.53 -38.05 -3.06
CA PRO A 563 19.83 -37.47 -3.41
C PRO A 563 19.94 -35.96 -3.15
N TYR A 564 18.84 -35.22 -3.36
CA TYR A 564 18.77 -33.80 -3.06
C TYR A 564 18.96 -33.50 -1.57
N THR A 565 18.30 -34.26 -0.69
CA THR A 565 18.42 -34.10 0.76
C THR A 565 19.85 -34.38 1.21
N ARG A 566 20.49 -35.42 0.67
CA ARG A 566 21.93 -35.69 0.91
C ARG A 566 22.80 -34.52 0.52
N ALA A 567 22.58 -33.94 -0.66
CA ALA A 567 23.34 -32.79 -1.14
C ALA A 567 23.13 -31.54 -0.26
N LEU A 568 21.88 -31.30 0.17
CA LEU A 568 21.52 -30.18 1.04
C LEU A 568 22.16 -30.29 2.43
N LEU A 569 22.23 -31.50 3.00
CA LEU A 569 22.91 -31.77 4.27
C LEU A 569 24.44 -31.68 4.14
N ALA A 570 25.00 -32.18 3.03
CA ALA A 570 26.44 -32.10 2.77
C ALA A 570 26.96 -30.67 2.60
N ALA A 571 26.07 -29.73 2.26
CA ALA A 571 26.40 -28.30 2.15
C ALA A 571 26.44 -27.58 3.52
N LEU A 572 26.07 -28.24 4.63
CA LEU A 572 26.10 -27.64 5.96
C LEU A 572 27.51 -27.59 6.56
N PRO A 573 27.84 -26.57 7.36
CA PRO A 573 29.10 -26.51 8.10
C PRO A 573 29.25 -27.70 9.07
N GLN A 574 30.42 -28.36 9.05
CA GLN A 574 30.72 -29.62 9.77
C GLN A 574 30.58 -29.56 11.31
N THR A 575 30.37 -28.38 11.91
CA THR A 575 30.14 -28.24 13.36
C THR A 575 28.81 -28.83 13.84
N LEU A 576 27.86 -29.15 12.95
CA LEU A 576 26.55 -29.68 13.30
C LEU A 576 26.43 -31.22 13.19
N THR A 577 27.29 -31.88 12.43
CA THR A 577 27.31 -33.34 12.29
C THR A 577 27.84 -34.07 13.53
N ALA A 578 28.46 -33.37 14.48
CA ALA A 578 28.99 -33.96 15.71
C ALA A 578 27.92 -34.17 16.82
N VAL A 579 26.74 -33.55 16.73
CA VAL A 579 25.72 -33.63 17.79
C VAL A 579 24.89 -34.93 17.70
N SER A 580 24.78 -35.55 16.52
CA SER A 580 24.04 -36.81 16.33
C SER A 580 24.78 -38.06 16.81
N SER A 581 26.10 -38.01 16.98
CA SER A 581 26.90 -39.14 17.46
C SER A 581 27.01 -39.22 19.00
N GLY A 582 26.61 -38.16 19.73
CA GLY A 582 26.77 -38.09 21.19
C GLY A 582 25.57 -38.54 22.04
N HIS A 583 24.36 -38.65 21.47
CA HIS A 583 23.14 -38.90 22.27
C HIS A 583 22.70 -40.37 22.39
N GLY A 584 23.46 -41.31 21.82
CA GLY A 584 23.16 -42.75 21.88
C GLY A 584 23.89 -43.55 22.96
N ALA A 585 24.95 -43.00 23.59
CA ALA A 585 25.86 -43.80 24.43
C ALA A 585 25.70 -43.59 25.95
N ASP A 586 25.01 -42.54 26.42
CA ASP A 586 25.10 -42.13 27.84
C ASP A 586 23.87 -42.47 28.71
N LYS A 587 22.99 -43.37 28.23
CA LYS A 587 21.83 -43.87 29.03
C LYS A 587 21.99 -45.28 29.60
N GLN A 588 23.06 -46.01 29.32
CA GLN A 588 23.25 -47.39 29.82
C GLN A 588 24.28 -47.54 30.97
N THR A 589 25.02 -46.49 31.35
CA THR A 589 26.16 -46.66 32.29
C THR A 589 25.95 -46.06 33.68
N ARG A 590 24.73 -45.63 34.05
CA ARG A 590 24.42 -45.08 35.40
C ARG A 590 23.45 -45.93 36.24
N SER A 591 23.45 -47.25 36.05
CA SER A 591 22.67 -48.17 36.90
C SER A 591 23.51 -49.12 37.77
N LEU A 592 24.84 -49.04 37.76
CA LEU A 592 25.70 -49.85 38.63
C LEU A 592 26.94 -49.05 39.06
N ALA A 593 26.80 -48.26 40.12
CA ALA A 593 27.85 -47.85 41.06
C ALA A 593 27.20 -47.20 42.27
#